data_AF-A0A564TCA0-F1
#
_entry.id   AF-A0A564TCA0-F1
#
_cell.length_a   1.000
_cell.length_b   1.000
_cell.length_c   1.000
_cell.angle_alpha   90.00
_cell.angle_beta   90.00
_cell.angle_gamma   90.00
#
_symmetry.space_group_name_H-M   'P 1'
#
loop_
_entity.id
_entity.type
_entity.pdbx_description
1 polymer ?
#
loop_
_entity_poly.entity_id
_entity_poly.type
_entity_poly.pdbx_seq_one_letter_code
_entity_poly.pdbx_strand_id
1 'polypeptide(L)'
;MEKMYEVLRFVEKGTECQPSIDCLQGELLMYYLRDNTQLDKAVLFEWFRQIAGEIRKYQQSRRGQNYRCLTPYSIVVTEEGELLLLNPDAQENEFVMKKMQQKAVRSHFIRPTASGSKKNCSVDLFGYGKILQFLLAYTEQIPELSRSEERRLERIIERCTGGGRRHYDKISQVIRDLPEKREEWNLEQKVKLRNVKLAVLLFAAGAVIAAAGIGMSRGRESNNTVGKSETAVQAQKADDVKAIPEEHSETEQDRKKALEDMKWKKEMEEQVQEILESVKACEKKIEETTKEEKNGENKEETEQTAEQQTQETAEKPVEEEIQQETKQEVINDPVVPE
;
A
#
# COMPACT_ATOMS: atom_id res chain seq x y z
N MET A 1 -16.01 8.18 19.09
CA MET A 1 -15.50 7.09 19.94
C MET A 1 -14.19 6.67 19.34
N GLU A 2 -13.12 6.81 20.11
CA GLU A 2 -11.81 6.27 19.75
C GLU A 2 -11.94 4.74 19.68
N LYS A 3 -11.43 4.15 18.59
CA LYS A 3 -11.53 2.70 18.36
C LYS A 3 -10.23 2.04 18.79
N MET A 4 -10.36 1.03 19.65
CA MET A 4 -9.27 0.15 20.04
C MET A 4 -9.17 -1.01 19.05
N TYR A 5 -7.94 -1.37 18.72
CA TYR A 5 -7.64 -2.49 17.83
C TYR A 5 -6.68 -3.44 18.52
N GLU A 6 -6.97 -4.74 18.45
CA GLU A 6 -5.96 -5.74 18.76
C GLU A 6 -4.98 -5.87 17.59
N VAL A 7 -3.70 -5.67 17.87
CA VAL A 7 -2.63 -5.70 16.87
C VAL A 7 -1.58 -6.73 17.25
N LEU A 8 -0.87 -7.23 16.25
CA LEU A 8 0.26 -8.11 16.42
C LEU A 8 1.51 -7.26 16.70
N ARG A 9 2.22 -7.61 17.76
CA ARG A 9 3.58 -7.14 18.03
C ARG A 9 4.56 -8.30 18.00
N PHE A 10 5.83 -7.97 17.85
CA PHE A 10 6.87 -8.97 17.66
C PHE A 10 8.11 -8.59 18.45
N VAL A 11 8.56 -9.51 19.30
CA VAL A 11 9.81 -9.37 20.05
C VAL A 11 10.87 -10.21 19.36
N GLU A 12 11.85 -9.55 18.74
CA GLU A 12 12.97 -10.20 18.08
C GLU A 12 14.10 -10.47 19.10
N LYS A 13 14.55 -11.73 19.18
CA LYS A 13 15.69 -12.18 19.98
C LYS A 13 16.63 -12.98 19.08
N GLY A 14 17.57 -12.28 18.43
CA GLY A 14 18.46 -12.89 17.44
C GLY A 14 17.67 -13.42 16.24
N THR A 15 17.68 -14.73 16.02
CA THR A 15 16.91 -15.38 14.95
C THR A 15 15.49 -15.80 15.37
N GLU A 16 15.13 -15.64 16.64
CA GLU A 16 13.79 -15.94 17.14
C GLU A 16 12.90 -14.70 17.10
N CYS A 17 11.63 -14.90 16.77
CA CYS A 17 10.61 -13.87 16.76
C CYS A 17 9.40 -14.39 17.52
N GLN A 18 9.11 -13.81 18.68
CA GLN A 18 7.95 -14.18 19.50
C GLN A 18 6.81 -13.20 19.22
N PRO A 19 5.62 -13.69 18.82
CA PRO A 19 4.46 -12.83 18.66
C PRO A 19 3.89 -12.45 20.03
N SER A 20 3.40 -11.23 20.13
CA SER A 20 2.64 -10.69 21.25
C SER A 20 1.41 -9.99 20.71
N ILE A 21 0.39 -9.81 21.54
CA ILE A 21 -0.83 -9.07 21.19
C ILE A 21 -0.84 -7.82 22.06
N ASP A 22 -1.17 -6.71 21.42
CA ASP A 22 -1.36 -5.43 22.08
C ASP A 22 -2.74 -4.89 21.70
N CYS A 23 -3.37 -4.13 22.59
CA CYS A 23 -4.66 -3.51 22.33
C CYS A 23 -4.50 -2.00 22.51
N LEU A 24 -4.54 -1.28 21.39
CA LEU A 24 -4.21 0.13 21.36
C LEU A 24 -5.19 0.93 20.52
N GLN A 25 -5.19 2.24 20.79
CA GLN A 25 -5.89 3.22 19.99
C GLN A 25 -5.11 3.51 18.71
N GLY A 26 -5.83 3.58 17.59
CA GLY A 26 -5.24 3.93 16.31
C GLY A 26 -6.30 4.03 15.22
N GLU A 27 -5.84 4.12 13.98
CA GLU A 27 -6.72 4.18 12.82
C GLU A 27 -6.31 3.13 11.78
N LEU A 28 -7.29 2.53 11.10
CA LEU A 28 -6.95 1.66 9.97
C LEU A 28 -6.37 2.51 8.84
N LEU A 29 -5.32 2.03 8.17
CA LEU A 29 -4.61 2.75 7.11
C LEU A 29 -5.54 3.32 6.03
N MET A 30 -6.60 2.58 5.67
CA MET A 30 -7.64 3.05 4.74
C MET A 30 -8.33 4.35 5.19
N TYR A 31 -8.60 4.50 6.49
CA TYR A 31 -9.25 5.69 7.04
C TYR A 31 -8.27 6.81 7.30
N TYR A 32 -7.10 6.47 7.86
CA TYR A 32 -6.05 7.45 8.11
C TYR A 32 -5.74 8.25 6.85
N LEU A 33 -5.58 7.57 5.71
CA LEU A 33 -5.24 8.22 4.46
C LEU A 33 -6.38 9.03 3.84
N ARG A 34 -7.64 8.79 4.23
CA ARG A 34 -8.81 9.58 3.75
C ARG A 34 -8.66 11.05 4.10
N ASP A 35 -8.14 11.29 5.29
CA ASP A 35 -7.96 12.63 5.86
C ASP A 35 -6.50 13.12 5.73
N ASN A 36 -5.57 12.20 5.43
CA ASN A 36 -4.13 12.47 5.32
C ASN A 36 -3.57 12.01 3.96
N THR A 37 -3.97 12.68 2.89
CA THR A 37 -3.55 12.33 1.52
C THR A 37 -2.16 12.86 1.17
N GLN A 38 -1.68 13.92 1.79
CA GLN A 38 -0.32 14.43 1.58
C GLN A 38 0.67 13.72 2.51
N LEU A 39 1.70 13.09 1.94
CA LEU A 39 2.66 12.32 2.71
C LEU A 39 4.09 12.72 2.34
N ASP A 40 4.92 12.95 3.36
CA ASP A 40 6.35 13.14 3.14
C ASP A 40 6.94 11.87 2.47
N LYS A 41 7.71 12.06 1.40
CA LYS A 41 8.28 10.93 0.63
C LYS A 41 9.15 10.01 1.48
N ALA A 42 9.88 10.54 2.46
CA ALA A 42 10.68 9.73 3.38
C ALA A 42 9.78 8.91 4.31
N VAL A 43 8.65 9.47 4.75
CA VAL A 43 7.63 8.74 5.53
C VAL A 43 7.03 7.62 4.67
N LEU A 44 6.73 7.86 3.39
CA LEU A 44 6.22 6.82 2.49
C LEU A 44 7.19 5.64 2.39
N PHE A 45 8.48 5.93 2.17
CA PHE A 45 9.49 4.89 2.07
C PHE A 45 9.69 4.16 3.40
N GLU A 46 9.52 4.85 4.52
CA GLU A 46 9.54 4.20 5.83
C GLU A 46 8.33 3.28 6.02
N TRP A 47 7.13 3.72 5.65
CA TRP A 47 5.92 2.91 5.70
C TRP A 47 6.06 1.64 4.86
N PHE A 48 6.66 1.72 3.67
CA PHE A 48 6.97 0.53 2.87
C PHE A 48 7.85 -0.46 3.63
N ARG A 49 8.88 0.02 4.33
CA ARG A 49 9.77 -0.83 5.14
C ARG A 49 9.08 -1.39 6.36
N GLN A 50 8.29 -0.58 7.08
CA GLN A 50 7.55 -1.02 8.27
C GLN A 50 6.58 -2.15 7.91
N ILE A 51 5.75 -1.97 6.88
CA ILE A 51 4.81 -3.00 6.43
C ILE A 51 5.54 -4.28 6.01
N ALA A 52 6.62 -4.17 5.23
CA ALA A 52 7.43 -5.33 4.85
C ALA A 52 8.10 -6.00 6.06
N GLY A 53 8.53 -5.21 7.05
CA GLY A 53 9.12 -5.64 8.30
C GLY A 53 8.14 -6.41 9.18
N GLU A 54 6.92 -5.90 9.34
CA GLU A 54 5.84 -6.58 10.06
C GLU A 54 5.50 -7.94 9.41
N ILE A 55 5.37 -7.99 8.08
CA ILE A 55 5.15 -9.24 7.34
C ILE A 55 6.31 -10.22 7.58
N ARG A 56 7.55 -9.74 7.53
CA ARG A 56 8.74 -10.56 7.80
C ARG A 56 8.68 -11.15 9.22
N LYS A 57 8.39 -10.32 10.21
CA LYS A 57 8.31 -10.72 11.62
C LYS A 57 7.18 -11.71 11.86
N TYR A 58 6.01 -11.50 11.24
CA TYR A 58 4.90 -12.46 11.24
C TYR A 58 5.34 -13.82 10.70
N GLN A 59 5.89 -13.84 9.48
CA GLN A 59 6.35 -15.07 8.84
C GLN A 59 7.42 -15.79 9.68
N GLN A 60 8.36 -15.05 10.27
CA GLN A 60 9.38 -15.62 11.16
C GLN A 60 8.77 -16.24 12.41
N SER A 61 7.81 -15.57 13.05
CA SER A 61 7.12 -16.07 14.24
C SER A 61 6.24 -17.30 13.97
N ARG A 62 5.74 -17.45 12.74
CA ARG A 62 4.82 -18.53 12.32
C ARG A 62 5.47 -19.54 11.35
N ARG A 63 6.80 -19.75 11.43
CA ARG A 63 7.53 -20.78 10.64
C ARG A 63 7.30 -20.68 9.12
N GLY A 64 7.25 -19.46 8.60
CA GLY A 64 7.08 -19.16 7.18
C GLY A 64 5.62 -19.13 6.70
N GLN A 65 4.63 -19.22 7.61
CA GLN A 65 3.23 -19.04 7.24
C GLN A 65 2.94 -17.60 6.84
N ASN A 66 2.11 -17.45 5.80
CA ASN A 66 1.64 -16.16 5.32
C ASN A 66 0.56 -15.57 6.24
N TYR A 67 0.48 -14.24 6.30
CA TYR A 67 -0.57 -13.48 6.97
C TYR A 67 -1.93 -13.56 6.23
N ARG A 68 -1.90 -13.67 4.89
CA ARG A 68 -3.05 -14.00 4.00
C ARG A 68 -4.18 -12.98 3.92
N CYS A 69 -4.19 -11.96 4.75
CA CYS A 69 -5.27 -10.98 4.81
C CYS A 69 -4.75 -9.53 4.68
N LEU A 70 -3.58 -9.36 4.07
CA LEU A 70 -2.97 -8.04 3.90
C LEU A 70 -3.82 -7.14 3.00
N THR A 71 -4.40 -6.09 3.59
CA THR A 71 -5.24 -5.06 2.94
C THR A 71 -5.04 -3.72 3.67
N PRO A 72 -5.50 -2.58 3.13
CA PRO A 72 -5.45 -1.31 3.87
C PRO A 72 -6.27 -1.30 5.16
N TYR A 73 -7.13 -2.30 5.39
CA TYR A 73 -7.87 -2.48 6.64
C TYR A 73 -7.11 -3.32 7.67
N SER A 74 -6.15 -4.13 7.24
CA SER A 74 -5.41 -5.02 8.13
C SER A 74 -4.15 -4.37 8.71
N ILE A 75 -4.01 -3.05 8.54
CA ILE A 75 -2.86 -2.27 8.96
C ILE A 75 -3.39 -1.12 9.81
N VAL A 76 -2.90 -1.02 11.03
CA VAL A 76 -3.25 0.03 11.99
C VAL A 76 -2.12 1.04 12.04
N VAL A 77 -2.46 2.32 11.88
CA VAL A 77 -1.60 3.47 12.11
C VAL A 77 -1.79 3.89 13.57
N THR A 78 -0.73 3.83 14.37
CA THR A 78 -0.76 4.26 15.78
C THR A 78 -0.70 5.79 15.88
N GLU A 79 -0.93 6.33 17.08
CA GLU A 79 -0.80 7.77 17.35
C GLU A 79 0.62 8.29 17.07
N GLU A 80 1.63 7.45 17.27
CA GLU A 80 3.03 7.76 16.96
C GLU A 80 3.37 7.60 15.46
N GLY A 81 2.41 7.19 14.63
CA GLY A 81 2.59 6.99 13.19
C GLY A 81 3.28 5.68 12.82
N GLU A 82 3.31 4.69 13.72
CA GLU A 82 3.79 3.34 13.40
C GLU A 82 2.72 2.54 12.65
N LEU A 83 3.15 1.68 11.71
CA LEU A 83 2.24 0.72 11.06
C LEU A 83 2.40 -0.68 11.63
N LEU A 84 1.31 -1.19 12.20
CA LEU A 84 1.23 -2.52 12.80
C LEU A 84 0.22 -3.39 12.07
N LEU A 85 0.44 -4.71 12.06
CA LEU A 85 -0.55 -5.64 11.52
C LEU A 85 -1.67 -5.87 12.52
N LEU A 86 -2.91 -5.79 12.04
CA LEU A 86 -4.09 -6.18 12.80
C LEU A 86 -4.00 -7.67 13.23
N ASN A 87 -4.50 -8.02 14.40
CA ASN A 87 -4.73 -9.43 14.76
C ASN A 87 -6.05 -9.93 14.12
N PRO A 88 -6.02 -10.78 13.07
CA PRO A 88 -7.24 -11.23 12.40
C PRO A 88 -8.04 -12.25 13.23
N ASP A 89 -7.43 -12.83 14.27
CA ASP A 89 -8.04 -13.85 15.11
C ASP A 89 -8.77 -13.24 16.33
N ALA A 90 -8.66 -11.92 16.54
CA ALA A 90 -9.32 -11.20 17.63
C ALA A 90 -10.82 -11.00 17.36
N GLN A 91 -11.66 -11.25 18.37
CA GLN A 91 -13.10 -11.05 18.26
C GLN A 91 -13.46 -9.55 18.11
N GLU A 92 -12.70 -8.70 18.79
CA GLU A 92 -12.81 -7.24 18.77
C GLU A 92 -12.60 -6.68 17.36
N ASN A 93 -11.87 -7.40 16.51
CA ASN A 93 -11.57 -7.02 15.13
C ASN A 93 -12.55 -7.63 14.11
N GLU A 94 -13.59 -8.37 14.52
CA GLU A 94 -14.51 -9.06 13.60
C GLU A 94 -15.15 -8.10 12.58
N PHE A 95 -15.49 -6.88 13.01
CA PHE A 95 -16.05 -5.86 12.12
C PHE A 95 -15.07 -5.45 11.01
N VAL A 96 -13.77 -5.44 11.28
CA VAL A 96 -12.72 -5.18 10.29
C VAL A 96 -12.59 -6.35 9.34
N MET A 97 -12.65 -7.58 9.86
CA MET A 97 -12.63 -8.79 9.06
C MET A 97 -13.80 -8.85 8.08
N LYS A 98 -15.01 -8.44 8.49
CA LYS A 98 -16.18 -8.29 7.59
C LYS A 98 -15.88 -7.33 6.44
N LYS A 99 -15.19 -6.20 6.69
CA LYS A 99 -14.78 -5.26 5.64
C LYS A 99 -13.74 -5.86 4.70
N MET A 100 -12.76 -6.59 5.24
CA MET A 100 -11.71 -7.23 4.46
C MET A 100 -12.21 -8.36 3.55
N GLN A 101 -13.29 -9.05 3.94
CA GLN A 101 -13.91 -10.11 3.13
C GLN A 101 -14.83 -9.57 2.03
N GLN A 102 -15.12 -8.27 2.00
CA GLN A 102 -15.91 -7.68 0.92
C GLN A 102 -15.25 -7.96 -0.43
N LYS A 103 -16.09 -8.29 -1.42
CA LYS A 103 -15.62 -8.73 -2.74
C LYS A 103 -14.64 -7.73 -3.37
N ALA A 104 -14.96 -6.43 -3.34
CA ALA A 104 -14.13 -5.37 -3.94
C ALA A 104 -12.73 -5.28 -3.30
N VAL A 105 -12.66 -5.37 -1.97
CA VAL A 105 -11.38 -5.38 -1.23
C VAL A 105 -10.62 -6.67 -1.53
N ARG A 106 -11.27 -7.82 -1.34
CA ARG A 106 -10.66 -9.13 -1.47
C ARG A 106 -10.15 -9.40 -2.90
N SER A 107 -10.91 -9.04 -3.93
CA SER A 107 -10.50 -9.26 -5.32
C SER A 107 -9.30 -8.42 -5.73
N HIS A 108 -9.10 -7.26 -5.10
CA HIS A 108 -7.99 -6.37 -5.42
C HIS A 108 -6.72 -6.73 -4.64
N PHE A 109 -6.82 -6.93 -3.32
CA PHE A 109 -5.65 -7.08 -2.45
C PHE A 109 -5.24 -8.53 -2.21
N ILE A 110 -6.17 -9.50 -2.32
CA ILE A 110 -5.90 -10.90 -1.98
C ILE A 110 -5.76 -11.73 -3.24
N ARG A 111 -4.63 -12.43 -3.37
CA ARG A 111 -4.36 -13.30 -4.50
C ARG A 111 -5.36 -14.47 -4.53
N PRO A 112 -6.10 -14.70 -5.62
CA PRO A 112 -6.94 -15.89 -5.75
C PRO A 112 -6.09 -17.17 -5.72
N THR A 113 -6.33 -18.04 -4.75
CA THR A 113 -5.57 -19.29 -4.56
C THR A 113 -5.94 -20.39 -5.56
N ALA A 114 -7.10 -20.28 -6.23
CA ALA A 114 -7.58 -21.22 -7.24
C ALA A 114 -6.97 -21.00 -8.64
N SER A 115 -6.21 -19.91 -8.84
CA SER A 115 -5.56 -19.62 -10.10
C SER A 115 -4.33 -20.51 -10.24
N GLY A 116 -4.40 -21.50 -11.15
CA GLY A 116 -3.30 -22.38 -11.58
C GLY A 116 -2.11 -21.66 -12.24
N SER A 117 -1.84 -20.42 -11.83
CA SER A 117 -0.69 -19.64 -12.26
C SER A 117 0.59 -20.37 -11.85
N LYS A 118 1.42 -20.72 -12.85
CA LYS A 118 2.73 -21.36 -12.69
C LYS A 118 3.75 -20.52 -11.91
N LYS A 119 3.39 -19.31 -11.46
CA LYS A 119 4.28 -18.38 -10.75
C LYS A 119 4.03 -18.47 -9.24
N ASN A 120 5.00 -19.03 -8.51
CA ASN A 120 5.03 -19.24 -7.06
C ASN A 120 5.22 -17.93 -6.27
N CYS A 121 4.47 -16.86 -6.57
CA CYS A 121 4.49 -15.67 -5.73
C CYS A 121 3.67 -15.89 -4.46
N SER A 122 4.27 -15.64 -3.28
CA SER A 122 3.56 -15.71 -2.00
C SER A 122 2.32 -14.81 -2.01
N VAL A 123 1.26 -15.25 -1.33
CA VAL A 123 0.01 -14.48 -1.16
C VAL A 123 0.30 -13.13 -0.49
N ASP A 124 1.21 -13.10 0.48
CA ASP A 124 1.60 -11.86 1.17
C ASP A 124 2.45 -10.95 0.28
N LEU A 125 3.28 -11.51 -0.60
CA LEU A 125 4.05 -10.70 -1.57
C LEU A 125 3.11 -10.01 -2.55
N PHE A 126 2.09 -10.73 -3.04
CA PHE A 126 1.05 -10.14 -3.87
C PHE A 126 0.32 -9.01 -3.13
N GLY A 127 -0.17 -9.29 -1.92
CA GLY A 127 -0.85 -8.28 -1.10
C GLY A 127 0.03 -7.07 -0.83
N TYR A 128 1.32 -7.28 -0.55
CA TYR A 128 2.27 -6.20 -0.30
C TYR A 128 2.45 -5.32 -1.54
N GLY A 129 2.59 -5.93 -2.72
CA GLY A 129 2.64 -5.19 -3.99
C GLY A 129 1.38 -4.36 -4.22
N LYS A 130 0.21 -4.88 -3.84
CA LYS A 130 -1.07 -4.16 -3.90
C LYS A 130 -1.16 -3.01 -2.89
N ILE A 131 -0.61 -3.16 -1.69
CA ILE A 131 -0.48 -2.07 -0.73
C ILE A 131 0.44 -0.96 -1.26
N LEU A 132 1.56 -1.30 -1.89
CA LEU A 132 2.43 -0.29 -2.52
C LEU A 132 1.70 0.49 -3.61
N GLN A 133 0.97 -0.21 -4.49
CA GLN A 133 0.13 0.42 -5.52
C GLN A 133 -0.89 1.38 -4.89
N PHE A 134 -1.62 0.91 -3.88
CA PHE A 134 -2.60 1.69 -3.16
C PHE A 134 -1.99 2.96 -2.53
N LEU A 135 -0.89 2.82 -1.79
CA LEU A 135 -0.22 3.96 -1.16
C LEU A 135 0.26 5.00 -2.17
N LEU A 136 0.84 4.55 -3.29
CA LEU A 136 1.32 5.45 -4.34
C LEU A 136 0.21 6.21 -5.05
N ALA A 137 -0.95 5.58 -5.26
CA ALA A 137 -2.10 6.21 -5.91
C ALA A 137 -2.91 7.09 -4.98
N TYR A 138 -3.02 6.72 -3.69
CA TYR A 138 -3.88 7.43 -2.74
C TYR A 138 -3.20 8.61 -2.06
N THR A 139 -1.87 8.70 -2.16
CA THR A 139 -1.12 9.79 -1.54
C THR A 139 -0.51 10.72 -2.59
N GLU A 140 -0.44 11.99 -2.25
CA GLU A 140 0.39 12.98 -2.93
C GLU A 140 1.74 13.02 -2.18
N GLN A 141 2.81 12.58 -2.84
CA GLN A 141 4.13 12.51 -2.20
C GLN A 141 4.86 13.85 -2.27
N ILE A 142 5.31 14.35 -1.12
CA ILE A 142 6.02 15.62 -1.00
C ILE A 142 7.44 15.38 -0.45
N PRO A 143 8.52 15.76 -1.15
CA PRO A 143 8.54 16.13 -2.57
C PRO A 143 8.26 14.91 -3.46
N GLU A 144 7.84 15.16 -4.69
CA GLU A 144 7.49 14.12 -5.67
C GLU A 144 8.59 13.06 -5.84
N LEU A 145 8.16 11.86 -6.23
CA LEU A 145 9.06 10.78 -6.60
C LEU A 145 9.83 11.14 -7.87
N SER A 146 11.15 10.97 -7.83
CA SER A 146 11.95 11.06 -9.05
C SER A 146 11.62 9.89 -9.98
N ARG A 147 11.82 10.10 -11.30
CA ARG A 147 11.66 9.03 -12.31
C ARG A 147 12.43 7.74 -11.99
N SER A 148 13.55 7.84 -11.29
CA SER A 148 14.32 6.65 -10.89
C SER A 148 13.68 5.90 -9.72
N GLU A 149 13.01 6.62 -8.81
CA GLU A 149 12.27 6.03 -7.69
C GLU A 149 11.00 5.36 -8.20
N GLU A 150 10.24 6.04 -9.07
CA GLU A 150 9.05 5.47 -9.72
C GLU A 150 9.39 4.16 -10.44
N ARG A 151 10.39 4.15 -11.33
CA ARG A 151 10.83 2.93 -12.05
C ARG A 151 11.39 1.84 -11.13
N ARG A 152 11.88 2.20 -9.94
CA ARG A 152 12.35 1.22 -8.95
C ARG A 152 11.15 0.58 -8.28
N LEU A 153 10.17 1.38 -7.84
CA LEU A 153 8.95 0.92 -7.20
C LEU A 153 8.08 0.10 -8.15
N GLU A 154 7.94 0.53 -9.41
CA GLU A 154 7.27 -0.22 -10.48
C GLU A 154 7.85 -1.64 -10.61
N ARG A 155 9.17 -1.77 -10.74
CA ARG A 155 9.84 -3.08 -10.80
C ARG A 155 9.62 -3.92 -9.54
N ILE A 156 9.57 -3.30 -8.36
CA ILE A 156 9.28 -4.03 -7.11
C ILE A 156 7.84 -4.56 -7.14
N ILE A 157 6.88 -3.72 -7.50
CA ILE A 157 5.46 -4.05 -7.62
C ILE A 157 5.23 -5.16 -8.64
N GLU A 158 5.84 -5.10 -9.82
CA GLU A 158 5.74 -6.14 -10.84
C GLU A 158 6.25 -7.50 -10.35
N ARG A 159 7.35 -7.50 -9.60
CA ARG A 159 7.96 -8.72 -9.02
C ARG A 159 7.14 -9.29 -7.85
N CYS A 160 6.45 -8.43 -7.11
CA CYS A 160 5.51 -8.80 -6.05
C CYS A 160 4.18 -9.34 -6.59
N THR A 161 3.67 -8.77 -7.68
CA THR A 161 2.33 -9.10 -8.22
C THR A 161 2.37 -10.15 -9.33
N GLY A 162 3.56 -10.50 -9.83
CA GLY A 162 3.76 -11.53 -10.86
C GLY A 162 3.62 -11.02 -12.30
N GLY A 163 3.58 -9.70 -12.51
CA GLY A 163 3.62 -9.07 -13.84
C GLY A 163 4.97 -9.23 -14.55
N GLY A 164 6.06 -9.34 -13.79
CA GLY A 164 7.42 -9.42 -14.34
C GLY A 164 7.91 -10.82 -14.76
N ARG A 165 9.11 -10.85 -15.36
CA ARG A 165 9.87 -12.08 -15.66
C ARG A 165 10.50 -12.73 -14.43
N ARG A 166 10.86 -11.92 -13.43
CA ARG A 166 11.42 -12.37 -12.14
C ARG A 166 10.39 -12.12 -11.05
N HIS A 167 10.39 -12.95 -10.01
CA HIS A 167 9.57 -12.75 -8.82
C HIS A 167 10.45 -12.68 -7.58
N TYR A 168 9.87 -12.18 -6.48
CA TYR A 168 10.44 -12.38 -5.16
C TYR A 168 10.00 -13.72 -4.58
N ASP A 169 10.90 -14.38 -3.86
CA ASP A 169 10.59 -15.61 -3.12
C ASP A 169 10.24 -15.31 -1.66
N LYS A 170 10.83 -14.23 -1.10
CA LYS A 170 10.67 -13.82 0.31
C LYS A 170 10.58 -12.31 0.43
N ILE A 171 9.82 -11.83 1.40
CA ILE A 171 9.67 -10.39 1.69
C ILE A 171 11.02 -9.72 2.00
N SER A 172 11.99 -10.45 2.57
CA SER A 172 13.34 -9.93 2.83
C SER A 172 14.09 -9.50 1.57
N GLN A 173 13.79 -10.07 0.40
CA GLN A 173 14.36 -9.61 -0.88
C GLN A 173 13.77 -8.25 -1.27
N VAL A 174 12.49 -8.01 -0.97
CA VAL A 174 11.81 -6.74 -1.21
C VAL A 174 12.42 -5.64 -0.34
N ILE A 175 12.62 -5.89 0.94
CA ILE A 175 13.21 -4.93 1.90
C ILE A 175 14.57 -4.43 1.39
N ARG A 176 15.42 -5.32 0.85
CA ARG A 176 16.72 -4.93 0.26
C ARG A 176 16.60 -4.08 -0.99
N ASP A 177 15.54 -4.29 -1.76
CA ASP A 177 15.32 -3.61 -3.02
C ASP A 177 14.53 -2.30 -2.85
N LEU A 178 13.92 -2.03 -1.69
CA LEU A 178 13.23 -0.77 -1.43
C LEU A 178 14.19 0.44 -1.53
N PRO A 179 13.72 1.61 -2.00
CA PRO A 179 14.51 2.84 -1.94
C PRO A 179 14.97 3.07 -0.50
N GLU A 180 16.24 3.38 -0.28
CA GLU A 180 16.73 3.84 1.02
C GLU A 180 16.42 5.33 1.19
N LYS A 181 16.34 5.80 2.44
CA LYS A 181 16.43 7.22 2.73
C LYS A 181 17.81 7.64 2.23
N ARG A 182 17.88 8.29 1.06
CA ARG A 182 19.13 8.94 0.67
C ARG A 182 19.37 9.98 1.76
N GLU A 183 20.43 9.80 2.55
CA GLU A 183 21.15 10.98 3.01
C GLU A 183 21.44 11.78 1.74
N GLU A 184 21.01 13.04 1.70
CA GLU A 184 21.20 13.89 0.53
C GLU A 184 22.68 13.86 0.15
N TRP A 185 23.00 13.09 -0.89
CA TRP A 185 24.35 13.04 -1.43
C TRP A 185 24.67 14.45 -1.92
N ASN A 186 25.53 15.15 -1.17
CA ASN A 186 25.97 16.52 -1.45
C ASN A 186 26.11 16.73 -2.96
N LEU A 187 25.37 17.70 -3.53
CA LEU A 187 25.44 18.08 -4.94
C LEU A 187 26.90 18.23 -5.42
N GLU A 188 27.79 18.65 -4.52
CA GLU A 188 29.23 18.69 -4.75
C GLU A 188 29.86 17.35 -5.17
N GLN A 189 29.47 16.22 -4.55
CA GLN A 189 30.02 14.91 -4.91
C GLN A 189 29.56 14.46 -6.30
N LYS A 190 28.35 14.85 -6.71
CA LYS A 190 27.80 14.56 -8.04
C LYS A 190 28.50 15.40 -9.13
N VAL A 191 28.83 16.66 -8.81
CA VAL A 191 29.65 17.53 -9.67
C VAL A 191 31.09 17.02 -9.74
N LYS A 192 31.68 16.61 -8.61
CA LYS A 192 33.03 16.01 -8.55
C LYS A 192 33.11 14.74 -9.40
N LEU A 193 32.13 13.82 -9.33
CA LEU A 193 32.10 12.63 -10.17
C LEU A 193 31.93 12.93 -11.68
N ARG A 194 31.12 13.94 -12.04
CA ARG A 194 30.99 14.40 -13.44
C ARG A 194 32.30 14.99 -13.95
N ASN A 195 32.97 15.81 -13.14
CA ASN A 195 34.23 16.45 -13.50
C ASN A 195 35.37 15.42 -13.62
N VAL A 196 35.38 14.40 -12.76
CA VAL A 196 36.32 13.27 -12.87
C VAL A 196 36.08 12.46 -14.15
N LYS A 197 34.82 12.13 -14.49
CA LYS A 197 34.51 11.43 -15.75
C LYS A 197 34.93 12.24 -16.99
N LEU A 198 34.72 13.56 -16.97
CA LEU A 198 35.13 14.45 -18.06
C LEU A 198 36.65 14.53 -18.19
N ALA A 199 37.37 14.61 -17.07
CA ALA A 199 38.83 14.61 -17.04
C ALA A 199 39.43 13.30 -17.59
N VAL A 200 38.85 12.15 -17.26
CA VAL A 200 39.28 10.84 -17.78
C VAL A 200 39.05 10.73 -19.30
N LEU A 201 37.93 11.24 -19.81
CA LEU A 201 37.64 11.30 -21.26
C LEU A 201 38.63 12.21 -22.01
N LEU A 202 38.97 13.36 -21.44
CA LEU A 202 39.96 14.28 -22.02
C LEU A 202 41.39 13.70 -21.98
N PHE A 203 41.76 12.98 -20.92
CA PHE A 203 43.04 12.28 -20.84
C PHE A 203 43.14 11.14 -21.85
N ALA A 204 42.07 10.37 -22.05
CA ALA A 204 42.03 9.31 -23.05
C ALA A 204 42.15 9.87 -24.48
N ALA A 205 41.51 10.99 -24.78
CA ALA A 205 41.64 11.66 -26.07
C ALA A 205 43.06 12.25 -26.30
N GLY A 206 43.68 12.82 -25.26
CA GLY A 206 45.06 13.33 -25.33
C GLY A 206 46.12 12.24 -25.52
N ALA A 207 45.91 11.05 -24.94
CA ALA A 207 46.82 9.91 -25.11
C ALA A 207 46.83 9.36 -26.54
N VAL A 208 45.71 9.46 -27.28
CA VAL A 208 45.63 9.06 -28.70
C VAL A 208 46.43 10.02 -29.59
N ILE A 209 46.50 11.31 -29.23
CA ILE A 209 47.27 12.32 -29.98
C ILE A 209 48.78 12.18 -29.72
N ALA A 210 49.20 11.81 -28.51
CA ALA A 210 50.62 11.56 -28.20
C ALA A 210 51.16 10.25 -28.83
N ALA A 211 50.31 9.24 -29.04
CA ALA A 211 50.69 7.99 -29.69
C ALA A 211 50.79 8.09 -31.23
N ALA A 212 50.22 9.13 -31.84
CA ALA A 212 50.35 9.44 -33.27
C ALA A 212 51.50 10.41 -33.58
N GLY A 213 52.51 10.47 -32.70
CA GLY A 213 53.75 11.21 -32.90
C GLY A 213 54.48 10.75 -34.16
N ILE A 214 54.21 11.47 -35.24
CA ILE A 214 55.00 11.56 -36.47
C ILE A 214 56.47 11.69 -36.06
N GLY A 215 57.23 10.64 -36.31
CA GLY A 215 58.68 10.72 -36.30
C GLY A 215 59.12 11.59 -37.46
N MET A 216 59.74 12.73 -37.17
CA MET A 216 60.61 13.41 -38.12
C MET A 216 61.84 13.97 -37.41
N SER A 217 62.96 13.37 -37.77
CA SER A 217 64.33 13.63 -37.37
C SER A 217 64.89 14.94 -37.94
N ARG A 218 65.49 15.75 -37.07
CA ARG A 218 66.89 16.22 -37.13
C ARG A 218 67.45 16.66 -38.52
N GLY A 219 67.63 17.98 -38.70
CA GLY A 219 68.88 18.55 -39.26
C GLY A 219 68.84 19.36 -40.57
N ARG A 220 69.13 20.66 -40.41
CA ARG A 220 70.07 21.52 -41.20
C ARG A 220 69.69 22.09 -42.59
N GLU A 221 69.69 23.44 -42.59
CA GLU A 221 69.85 24.49 -43.63
C GLU A 221 70.14 24.13 -45.11
N SER A 222 69.38 24.72 -46.05
CA SER A 222 69.80 25.89 -46.85
C SER A 222 68.81 26.29 -47.98
N ASN A 223 68.48 27.59 -48.01
CA ASN A 223 68.19 28.56 -49.10
C ASN A 223 67.42 28.25 -50.41
N ASN A 224 66.46 29.16 -50.67
CA ASN A 224 65.99 29.79 -51.93
C ASN A 224 65.64 28.92 -53.16
N THR A 225 64.40 29.00 -53.64
CA THR A 225 63.98 29.89 -54.77
C THR A 225 62.55 29.59 -55.23
N VAL A 226 61.93 30.65 -55.73
CA VAL A 226 60.67 30.79 -56.47
C VAL A 226 60.57 29.80 -57.64
N GLY A 227 59.38 29.21 -57.85
CA GLY A 227 59.07 28.41 -59.04
C GLY A 227 57.58 28.05 -59.16
N LYS A 228 56.93 28.74 -60.09
CA LYS A 228 55.55 28.58 -60.59
C LYS A 228 55.41 27.28 -61.42
N SER A 229 54.21 26.66 -61.40
CA SER A 229 53.48 25.97 -62.50
C SER A 229 52.67 24.79 -61.94
N GLU A 230 51.36 24.89 -61.83
CA GLU A 230 50.34 24.55 -62.85
C GLU A 230 49.91 23.07 -62.89
N THR A 231 48.64 22.88 -62.51
CA THR A 231 47.60 22.12 -63.22
C THR A 231 47.68 20.59 -63.26
N ALA A 232 46.75 19.95 -62.51
CA ALA A 232 45.90 18.88 -63.05
C ALA A 232 44.58 18.83 -62.27
N VAL A 233 43.56 19.47 -62.84
CA VAL A 233 42.15 19.24 -62.50
C VAL A 233 41.73 17.92 -63.14
N GLN A 234 41.34 16.95 -62.33
CA GLN A 234 40.37 15.94 -62.76
C GLN A 234 39.12 16.09 -61.90
N ALA A 235 38.14 16.76 -62.49
CA ALA A 235 36.76 16.64 -62.09
C ALA A 235 36.22 15.31 -62.62
N GLN A 236 35.55 14.52 -61.76
CA GLN A 236 34.24 13.97 -62.10
C GLN A 236 33.53 13.32 -60.91
N LYS A 237 32.34 13.89 -60.67
CA LYS A 237 31.06 13.32 -60.22
C LYS A 237 30.80 13.15 -58.72
N ALA A 238 29.86 14.00 -58.30
CA ALA A 238 28.95 13.85 -57.20
C ALA A 238 28.19 12.52 -57.27
N ASP A 239 28.14 11.84 -56.13
CA ASP A 239 26.94 11.16 -55.65
C ASP A 239 26.86 11.45 -54.15
N ASP A 240 26.06 12.47 -53.84
CA ASP A 240 25.79 12.95 -52.50
C ASP A 240 24.48 12.27 -52.03
N VAL A 241 24.61 11.10 -51.41
CA VAL A 241 23.60 10.58 -50.45
C VAL A 241 24.37 9.94 -49.31
N LYS A 242 24.94 10.81 -48.46
CA LYS A 242 25.37 10.41 -47.13
C LYS A 242 24.12 10.12 -46.31
N ALA A 243 23.81 8.84 -46.16
CA ALA A 243 22.83 8.37 -45.19
C ALA A 243 23.16 8.97 -43.82
N ILE A 244 22.29 9.86 -43.36
CA ILE A 244 22.23 10.33 -41.99
C ILE A 244 21.92 9.08 -41.13
N PRO A 245 22.71 8.74 -40.11
CA PRO A 245 22.26 7.78 -39.11
C PRO A 245 21.07 8.41 -38.39
N GLU A 246 19.87 7.90 -38.64
CA GLU A 246 18.65 8.27 -37.91
C GLU A 246 18.84 8.01 -36.41
N GLU A 247 19.04 9.07 -35.64
CA GLU A 247 18.81 9.11 -34.19
C GLU A 247 17.30 9.06 -33.87
N HIS A 248 16.59 8.02 -34.33
CA HIS A 248 15.15 7.88 -34.09
C HIS A 248 14.73 6.70 -33.20
N SER A 249 15.67 5.98 -32.58
CA SER A 249 15.33 4.83 -31.73
C SER A 249 15.11 5.16 -30.24
N GLU A 250 15.65 6.26 -29.72
CA GLU A 250 15.52 6.58 -28.28
C GLU A 250 14.22 7.32 -27.92
N THR A 251 13.56 8.01 -28.85
CA THR A 251 12.39 8.88 -28.54
C THR A 251 11.02 8.22 -28.70
N GLU A 252 10.85 7.26 -29.62
CA GLU A 252 9.59 6.53 -29.84
C GLU A 252 9.31 5.52 -28.71
N GLN A 253 10.35 4.81 -28.27
CA GLN A 253 10.24 3.85 -27.18
C GLN A 253 9.98 4.54 -25.84
N ASP A 254 10.66 5.65 -25.56
CA ASP A 254 10.43 6.45 -24.36
C ASP A 254 9.04 7.10 -24.36
N ARG A 255 8.50 7.49 -25.52
CA ARG A 255 7.12 7.98 -25.65
C ARG A 255 6.08 6.88 -25.42
N LYS A 256 6.28 5.69 -25.99
CA LYS A 256 5.41 4.53 -25.75
C LYS A 256 5.41 4.16 -24.27
N LYS A 257 6.59 4.15 -23.66
CA LYS A 257 6.74 3.88 -22.24
C LYS A 257 6.07 4.95 -21.36
N ALA A 258 6.26 6.23 -21.65
CA ALA A 258 5.58 7.30 -20.93
C ALA A 258 4.05 7.23 -21.05
N LEU A 259 3.53 6.77 -22.20
CA LEU A 259 2.10 6.54 -22.39
C LEU A 259 1.60 5.34 -21.59
N GLU A 260 2.36 4.26 -21.52
CA GLU A 260 2.07 3.11 -20.66
C GLU A 260 2.12 3.51 -19.18
N ASP A 261 3.11 4.30 -18.76
CA ASP A 261 3.24 4.83 -17.40
C ASP A 261 2.01 5.69 -17.02
N MET A 262 1.56 6.56 -17.92
CA MET A 262 0.34 7.37 -17.71
C MET A 262 -0.93 6.52 -17.67
N LYS A 263 -1.05 5.51 -18.54
CA LYS A 263 -2.18 4.59 -18.54
C LYS A 263 -2.25 3.80 -17.24
N TRP A 264 -1.10 3.30 -16.78
CA TRP A 264 -0.97 2.59 -15.53
C TRP A 264 -1.38 3.45 -14.32
N LYS A 265 -0.91 4.70 -14.26
CA LYS A 265 -1.30 5.65 -13.20
C LYS A 265 -2.81 5.86 -13.15
N LYS A 266 -3.44 6.12 -14.31
CA LYS A 266 -4.90 6.30 -14.40
C LYS A 266 -5.70 5.06 -14.02
N GLU A 267 -5.29 3.88 -14.51
CA GLU A 267 -5.95 2.62 -14.16
C GLU A 267 -5.86 2.34 -12.65
N MET A 268 -4.73 2.69 -12.03
CA MET A 268 -4.52 2.56 -10.60
C MET A 268 -5.38 3.54 -9.79
N GLU A 269 -5.45 4.81 -10.20
CA GLU A 269 -6.34 5.83 -9.59
C GLU A 269 -7.82 5.42 -9.68
N GLU A 270 -8.28 4.97 -10.85
CA GLU A 270 -9.67 4.52 -11.06
C GLU A 270 -10.02 3.32 -10.17
N GLN A 271 -9.14 2.31 -10.07
CA GLN A 271 -9.38 1.14 -9.22
C GLN A 271 -9.40 1.49 -7.73
N VAL A 272 -8.55 2.41 -7.31
CA VAL A 272 -8.51 2.85 -5.91
C VAL A 272 -9.75 3.69 -5.58
N GLN A 273 -10.23 4.51 -6.52
CA GLN A 273 -11.49 5.23 -6.39
C GLN A 273 -12.69 4.29 -6.31
N GLU A 274 -12.73 3.23 -7.14
CA GLU A 274 -13.75 2.18 -7.08
C GLU A 274 -13.77 1.50 -5.69
N ILE A 275 -12.60 1.16 -5.15
CA ILE A 275 -12.48 0.59 -3.80
C ILE A 275 -13.04 1.57 -2.79
N LEU A 276 -12.65 2.84 -2.83
CA LEU A 276 -13.12 3.85 -1.88
C LEU A 276 -14.64 4.03 -1.93
N GLU A 277 -15.23 4.06 -3.12
CA GLU A 277 -16.67 4.19 -3.31
C GLU A 277 -17.43 2.95 -2.82
N SER A 278 -16.91 1.75 -3.12
CA SER A 278 -17.48 0.49 -2.63
C SER A 278 -17.44 0.40 -1.10
N VAL A 279 -16.37 0.92 -0.50
CA VAL A 279 -16.18 1.03 0.94
C VAL A 279 -17.21 1.98 1.53
N LYS A 280 -17.30 3.22 1.03
CA LYS A 280 -18.26 4.22 1.52
C LYS A 280 -19.69 3.70 1.44
N ALA A 281 -20.04 3.01 0.35
CA ALA A 281 -21.36 2.40 0.18
C ALA A 281 -21.61 1.28 1.21
N CYS A 282 -20.60 0.46 1.53
CA CYS A 282 -20.77 -0.60 2.52
C CYS A 282 -20.84 -0.06 3.94
N GLU A 283 -20.06 0.97 4.27
CA GLU A 283 -20.15 1.66 5.55
C GLU A 283 -21.55 2.22 5.79
N LYS A 284 -22.12 2.89 4.78
CA LYS A 284 -23.48 3.41 4.83
C LYS A 284 -24.51 2.30 5.09
N LYS A 285 -24.39 1.16 4.39
CA LYS A 285 -25.28 0.01 4.61
C LYS A 285 -25.17 -0.58 6.01
N ILE A 286 -23.96 -0.71 6.54
CA ILE A 286 -23.75 -1.21 7.91
C ILE A 286 -24.34 -0.25 8.94
N GLU A 287 -24.21 1.06 8.70
CA GLU A 287 -24.79 2.09 9.58
C GLU A 287 -26.33 2.11 9.51
N GLU A 288 -26.91 1.87 8.33
CA GLU A 288 -28.36 1.72 8.13
C GLU A 288 -28.89 0.47 8.84
N THR A 289 -28.25 -0.70 8.67
CA THR A 289 -28.69 -1.94 9.32
C THR A 289 -28.53 -1.89 10.84
N THR A 290 -27.46 -1.26 11.36
CA THR A 290 -27.30 -1.10 12.82
C THR A 290 -28.27 -0.09 13.42
N LYS A 291 -28.75 0.90 12.65
CA LYS A 291 -29.84 1.78 13.08
C LYS A 291 -31.18 1.05 13.06
N GLU A 292 -31.43 0.21 12.06
CA GLU A 292 -32.62 -0.63 11.98
C GLU A 292 -32.67 -1.67 13.11
N GLU A 293 -31.56 -2.33 13.42
CA GLU A 293 -31.44 -3.28 14.54
C GLU A 293 -31.70 -2.58 15.89
N LYS A 294 -31.09 -1.42 16.14
CA LYS A 294 -31.35 -0.64 17.36
C LYS A 294 -32.77 -0.08 17.46
N ASN A 295 -33.38 0.25 16.34
CA ASN A 295 -34.79 0.68 16.32
C ASN A 295 -35.74 -0.51 16.46
N GLY A 296 -35.36 -1.70 15.99
CA GLY A 296 -36.09 -2.94 16.17
C GLY A 296 -36.06 -3.41 17.62
N GLU A 297 -34.88 -3.45 18.25
CA GLU A 297 -34.70 -3.80 19.67
C GLU A 297 -35.45 -2.83 20.59
N ASN A 298 -35.35 -1.52 20.35
CA ASN A 298 -36.14 -0.55 21.12
C ASN A 298 -37.64 -0.77 20.95
N LYS A 299 -38.11 -1.22 19.79
CA LYS A 299 -39.53 -1.48 19.54
C LYS A 299 -40.00 -2.77 20.19
N GLU A 300 -39.16 -3.80 20.19
CA GLU A 300 -39.40 -5.10 20.84
C GLU A 300 -39.36 -4.97 22.38
N GLU A 301 -38.45 -4.16 22.93
CA GLU A 301 -38.44 -3.81 24.37
C GLU A 301 -39.65 -2.95 24.76
N THR A 302 -40.09 -2.02 23.89
CA THR A 302 -41.28 -1.21 24.15
C THR A 302 -42.57 -2.05 24.05
N GLU A 303 -42.66 -3.00 23.11
CA GLU A 303 -43.77 -3.94 22.99
C GLU A 303 -43.80 -4.94 24.15
N GLN A 304 -42.66 -5.49 24.58
CA GLN A 304 -42.60 -6.37 25.76
C GLN A 304 -42.92 -5.64 27.07
N THR A 305 -42.48 -4.38 27.23
CA THR A 305 -42.82 -3.57 28.41
C THR A 305 -44.31 -3.17 28.40
N ALA A 306 -44.89 -2.90 27.22
CA ALA A 306 -46.32 -2.60 27.09
C ALA A 306 -47.19 -3.85 27.29
N GLU A 307 -46.76 -5.03 26.85
CA GLU A 307 -47.45 -6.29 27.08
C GLU A 307 -47.39 -6.71 28.56
N GLN A 308 -46.23 -6.53 29.23
CA GLN A 308 -46.13 -6.76 30.68
C GLN A 308 -46.99 -5.78 31.48
N GLN A 309 -47.03 -4.49 31.14
CA GLN A 309 -47.92 -3.53 31.80
C GLN A 309 -49.40 -3.79 31.52
N THR A 310 -49.75 -4.32 30.34
CA THR A 310 -51.13 -4.69 30.01
C THR A 310 -51.56 -5.97 30.74
N GLN A 311 -50.66 -6.94 30.93
CA GLN A 311 -50.91 -8.12 31.77
C GLN A 311 -51.01 -7.76 33.26
N GLU A 312 -50.15 -6.89 33.78
CA GLU A 312 -50.19 -6.46 35.19
C GLU A 312 -51.45 -5.60 35.50
N THR A 313 -51.97 -4.88 34.51
CA THR A 313 -53.22 -4.11 34.65
C THR A 313 -54.48 -4.98 34.45
N ALA A 314 -54.38 -6.11 33.75
CA ALA A 314 -55.49 -7.04 33.57
C ALA A 314 -55.66 -8.04 34.73
N GLU A 315 -54.63 -8.25 35.55
CA GLU A 315 -54.70 -9.13 36.74
C GLU A 315 -55.14 -8.42 38.04
N LYS A 316 -55.44 -7.12 38.01
CA LYS A 316 -56.14 -6.42 39.09
C LYS A 316 -57.36 -5.68 38.53
N PRO A 317 -58.53 -6.36 38.47
CA PRO A 317 -59.45 -6.26 39.60
C PRO A 317 -60.29 -7.53 39.79
N VAL A 318 -59.74 -8.59 40.38
CA VAL A 318 -60.54 -9.76 40.83
C VAL A 318 -60.38 -10.06 42.32
N GLU A 319 -59.46 -9.41 43.02
CA GLU A 319 -59.28 -9.62 44.47
C GLU A 319 -60.09 -8.66 45.38
N GLU A 320 -60.77 -7.64 44.84
CA GLU A 320 -61.59 -6.73 45.67
C GLU A 320 -63.09 -7.09 45.76
N GLU A 321 -63.59 -8.07 45.00
CA GLU A 321 -65.02 -8.43 45.02
C GLU A 321 -65.36 -9.64 45.91
N ILE A 322 -64.38 -10.34 46.49
CA ILE A 322 -64.61 -11.53 47.33
C ILE A 322 -64.67 -11.21 48.84
N GLN A 323 -64.34 -9.99 49.27
CA GLN A 323 -64.39 -9.62 50.70
C GLN A 323 -65.74 -9.04 51.19
N GLN A 324 -66.77 -8.97 50.35
CA GLN A 324 -68.09 -8.47 50.80
C GLN A 324 -69.14 -9.56 51.09
N GLU A 325 -68.92 -10.83 50.74
CA GLU A 325 -69.93 -11.89 50.97
C GLU A 325 -69.72 -12.74 52.24
N THR A 326 -68.63 -12.61 52.99
CA THR A 326 -68.36 -13.48 54.16
C THR A 326 -68.73 -12.91 55.53
N LYS A 327 -69.54 -11.84 55.60
CA LYS A 327 -69.89 -11.20 56.88
C LYS A 327 -71.36 -11.24 57.28
N GLN A 328 -72.14 -12.17 56.76
CA GLN A 328 -73.54 -12.29 57.14
C GLN A 328 -74.05 -13.72 57.28
N GLU A 329 -73.33 -14.56 58.03
CA GLU A 329 -73.93 -15.74 58.64
C GLU A 329 -73.04 -16.15 59.81
N VAL A 330 -73.49 -15.89 61.04
CA VAL A 330 -73.35 -16.70 62.28
C VAL A 330 -73.82 -15.80 63.43
N ILE A 331 -75.14 -15.69 63.63
CA ILE A 331 -75.73 -15.60 64.98
C ILE A 331 -77.05 -16.35 64.92
N ASN A 332 -77.04 -17.58 65.42
CA ASN A 332 -78.15 -18.20 66.14
C ASN A 332 -77.61 -19.51 66.70
N ASP A 333 -77.51 -19.60 68.03
CA ASP A 333 -77.98 -20.79 68.72
C ASP A 333 -78.35 -20.48 70.18
N PRO A 334 -79.29 -21.24 70.77
CA PRO A 334 -80.05 -20.88 71.97
C PRO A 334 -79.62 -21.69 73.21
N VAL A 335 -79.68 -21.10 74.41
CA VAL A 335 -79.63 -21.83 75.70
C VAL A 335 -80.49 -21.09 76.75
N VAL A 336 -81.74 -21.54 76.96
CA VAL A 336 -82.33 -22.24 78.13
C VAL A 336 -82.66 -21.34 79.36
N PRO A 337 -83.89 -21.44 79.94
CA PRO A 337 -84.37 -20.57 81.00
C PRO A 337 -84.23 -21.18 82.41
N GLU A 338 -84.04 -20.33 83.43
CA GLU A 338 -84.61 -20.45 84.78
C GLU A 338 -84.91 -19.06 85.35
#